data_AF-A0A7X2NGE6-F1
#
_entry.id   AF-A0A7X2NGE6-F1
#
_cell.length_a   1.000
_cell.length_b   1.000
_cell.length_c   1.000
_cell.angle_alpha   90.00
_cell.angle_beta   90.00
_cell.angle_gamma   90.00
#
_symmetry.space_group_name_H-M   'P 1'
#
loop_
_entity.id
_entity.type
_entity.pdbx_description
1 polymer ?
#
loop_
_entity_poly.entity_id
_entity_poly.type
_entity_poly.pdbx_seq_one_letter_code
_entity_poly.pdbx_strand_id
1 'polypeptide(L)'
;MRPTSWAAGSRQASLYNPGRRSLRTLNIRALQLGPADFSRQAALPSDTEWHYEPELSFEDAEYDVALIDRILTDREAEILSRIVRAHSLFVLDDVPLSGKMAKMMGRRCGRKLPRQDLKPFLEKQLRNYFGRPYGEKFDAHTLTVAPGFQGKAAWHGFTEMVMDGFFGDKMQQAAFWRGNIPVEAGQAIDFWLEYEKEGEVDIALQVVQFVAGSVSVIQKIWTFDEAAMRRPVTIDNPKQDGPVFVSLNAKGRGRLRIVALHDRYSRRGAGDFLPGSTRIAASSREEIFAYLDPGDLKPPLCVYFSGYKTMEGFEGYRMMRRMGAPFLLISEPRLEGGAFYLGDAEYERRLRNVIEGAMDTLGFSRDQVILSGLSMGTFGALYYGTMIRPAYLIVGKPLASLGNMAQAERIARPGGFPTSLDVMWKQYHQLDDDAVRRMNRRFWSKFDRTDWSGRTFCVAYMIEDDYDADAYTQLISHVSGRGAKIIGKGLHGRHNDDTSGIVNWFLRQYQRVLRDGYGRKGAEDGGTK
;
A
#
# COMPACT_ATOMS: atom_id res chain seq x y z
N MET A 1 -2.92 30.01 -8.30
CA MET A 1 -2.27 29.26 -7.20
C MET A 1 -3.32 28.38 -6.54
N ARG A 2 -3.30 27.07 -6.80
CA ARG A 2 -4.18 26.07 -6.15
C ARG A 2 -3.37 25.36 -5.07
N PRO A 3 -3.85 25.21 -3.83
CA PRO A 3 -3.14 24.44 -2.81
C PRO A 3 -3.19 22.95 -3.17
N THR A 4 -2.03 22.31 -3.17
CA THR A 4 -1.89 20.86 -3.20
C THR A 4 -2.34 20.30 -1.85
N SER A 5 -3.36 19.45 -1.85
CA SER A 5 -3.93 18.84 -0.64
C SER A 5 -2.95 17.83 -0.04
N TRP A 6 -2.10 18.31 0.85
CA TRP A 6 -1.37 17.51 1.83
C TRP A 6 -1.61 18.20 3.18
N ALA A 7 -2.12 17.44 4.15
CA ALA A 7 -2.48 17.87 5.51
C ALA A 7 -3.80 18.63 5.70
N ALA A 8 -4.84 17.88 6.11
CA ALA A 8 -5.90 18.24 7.05
C ALA A 8 -6.76 16.97 7.22
N GLY A 9 -7.16 16.47 8.38
CA GLY A 9 -7.01 16.84 9.78
C GLY A 9 -7.88 15.84 10.55
N SER A 10 -7.35 15.27 11.63
CA SER A 10 -8.10 14.42 12.55
C SER A 10 -9.09 15.27 13.35
N ARG A 11 -10.41 15.07 13.18
CA ARG A 11 -11.47 15.27 14.19
C ARG A 11 -12.85 14.90 13.63
N GLN A 12 -13.38 13.78 14.12
CA GLN A 12 -14.72 13.53 14.70
C GLN A 12 -15.17 12.11 14.36
N ALA A 13 -15.13 11.25 15.38
CA ALA A 13 -15.95 10.06 15.42
C ALA A 13 -17.43 10.46 15.51
N SER A 14 -18.27 9.63 14.90
CA SER A 14 -19.72 9.50 15.05
C SER A 14 -20.61 10.11 13.95
N LEU A 15 -21.37 9.18 13.37
CA LEU A 15 -22.63 9.28 12.61
C LEU A 15 -22.51 9.77 11.16
N TYR A 16 -22.66 8.80 10.25
CA TYR A 16 -23.02 8.99 8.85
C TYR A 16 -21.99 9.77 8.04
N ASN A 17 -21.16 9.09 7.26
CA ASN A 17 -20.32 9.72 6.24
C ASN A 17 -21.19 10.02 5.00
N PRO A 18 -21.75 11.23 4.81
CA PRO A 18 -22.72 11.53 3.76
C PRO A 18 -22.00 11.94 2.45
N GLY A 19 -20.69 11.67 2.35
CA GLY A 19 -19.80 12.21 1.32
C GLY A 19 -19.37 11.22 0.23
N ARG A 20 -20.02 10.07 0.06
CA ARG A 20 -19.75 9.17 -1.08
C ARG A 20 -20.33 9.76 -2.38
N ARG A 21 -19.67 10.80 -2.91
CA ARG A 21 -19.89 11.25 -4.29
C ARG A 21 -19.46 10.14 -5.24
N SER A 22 -20.35 9.75 -6.15
CA SER A 22 -20.05 8.96 -7.34
C SER A 22 -18.76 9.49 -7.99
N LEU A 23 -17.72 8.67 -7.99
CA LEU A 23 -16.47 8.95 -8.67
C LEU A 23 -16.62 8.43 -10.10
N ARG A 24 -17.41 9.15 -10.91
CA ARG A 24 -17.43 8.88 -12.36
C ARG A 24 -15.98 8.77 -12.88
N THR A 25 -15.74 7.57 -13.38
CA THR A 25 -14.73 7.07 -14.32
C THR A 25 -13.30 6.88 -13.83
N LEU A 26 -12.93 5.60 -13.74
CA LEU A 26 -11.58 5.07 -13.81
C LEU A 26 -10.93 5.49 -15.15
N ASN A 27 -10.48 6.74 -15.26
CA ASN A 27 -9.89 7.22 -16.52
C ASN A 27 -8.54 6.52 -16.79
N ILE A 28 -8.38 5.97 -18.00
CA ILE A 28 -7.16 5.31 -18.48
C ILE A 28 -6.57 6.15 -19.61
N ARG A 29 -5.36 6.66 -19.42
CA ARG A 29 -4.60 7.30 -20.51
C ARG A 29 -3.75 6.25 -21.21
N ALA A 30 -4.19 5.84 -22.39
CA ALA A 30 -3.53 4.81 -23.19
C ALA A 30 -2.77 5.43 -24.36
N LEU A 31 -1.52 5.02 -24.55
CA LEU A 31 -0.68 5.40 -25.66
C LEU A 31 -0.54 4.24 -26.65
N GLN A 32 -0.67 4.54 -27.94
CA GLN A 32 -0.37 3.61 -29.03
C GLN A 32 0.62 4.24 -30.01
N LEU A 33 1.68 3.50 -30.36
CA LEU A 33 2.58 3.82 -31.47
C LEU A 33 2.58 2.64 -32.44
N GLY A 34 2.13 2.82 -33.67
CA GLY A 34 2.00 1.79 -34.68
C GLY A 34 1.44 2.29 -36.01
N PRO A 35 1.46 1.46 -37.06
CA PRO A 35 1.03 1.85 -38.41
C PRO A 35 -0.50 1.91 -38.59
N ALA A 36 -1.28 1.33 -37.68
CA ALA A 36 -2.74 1.30 -37.75
C ALA A 36 -3.38 1.56 -36.38
N ASP A 37 -4.40 2.40 -36.34
CA ASP A 37 -5.14 2.75 -35.13
C ASP A 37 -5.96 1.55 -34.59
N PHE A 38 -5.66 1.09 -33.37
CA PHE A 38 -6.34 -0.06 -32.77
C PHE A 38 -7.74 0.27 -32.26
N SER A 39 -8.04 1.55 -31.99
CA SER A 39 -9.39 1.97 -31.58
C SER A 39 -10.44 1.73 -32.68
N ARG A 40 -9.98 1.59 -33.94
CA ARG A 40 -10.83 1.26 -35.09
C ARG A 40 -11.07 -0.25 -35.26
N GLN A 41 -10.35 -1.09 -34.53
CA GLN A 41 -10.32 -2.55 -34.71
C GLN A 41 -10.94 -3.31 -33.54
N ALA A 42 -11.08 -2.66 -32.38
CA ALA A 42 -11.60 -3.23 -31.15
C ALA A 42 -12.42 -2.21 -30.37
N ALA A 43 -13.41 -2.68 -29.61
CA ALA A 43 -14.16 -1.82 -28.71
C ALA A 43 -13.29 -1.50 -27.48
N LEU A 44 -12.97 -0.22 -27.30
CA LEU A 44 -12.24 0.23 -26.11
C LEU A 44 -13.20 0.41 -24.92
N PRO A 45 -12.73 0.22 -23.67
CA PRO A 45 -13.48 0.63 -22.49
C PRO A 45 -13.88 2.11 -22.57
N SER A 46 -15.10 2.44 -22.15
CA SER A 46 -15.67 3.79 -22.27
C SER A 46 -14.93 4.86 -21.46
N ASP A 47 -14.09 4.45 -20.53
CA ASP A 47 -13.27 5.25 -19.63
C ASP A 47 -11.81 5.36 -20.11
N THR A 48 -11.53 5.01 -21.37
CA THR A 48 -10.18 5.12 -21.96
C THR A 48 -10.01 6.37 -22.82
N GLU A 49 -9.05 7.21 -22.48
CA GLU A 49 -8.48 8.25 -23.34
C GLU A 49 -7.38 7.63 -24.22
N TRP A 50 -7.67 7.44 -25.51
CA TRP A 50 -6.78 6.77 -26.46
C TRP A 50 -5.96 7.77 -27.28
N HIS A 51 -4.63 7.69 -27.19
CA HIS A 51 -3.71 8.51 -27.95
C HIS A 51 -2.95 7.67 -28.98
N TYR A 52 -3.33 7.77 -30.25
CA TYR A 52 -2.71 7.07 -31.37
C TYR A 52 -1.68 7.97 -32.10
N GLU A 53 -0.43 7.51 -32.18
CA GLU A 53 0.71 8.22 -32.79
C GLU A 53 0.82 9.71 -32.41
N PRO A 54 0.72 10.08 -31.11
CA PRO A 54 1.02 11.45 -30.71
C PRO A 54 2.52 11.72 -30.85
N GLU A 55 2.88 12.98 -31.10
CA GLU A 55 4.26 13.43 -30.91
C GLU A 55 4.62 13.33 -29.42
N LEU A 56 5.70 12.63 -29.11
CA LEU A 56 6.12 12.42 -27.72
C LEU A 56 7.04 13.54 -27.22
N SER A 57 6.80 13.96 -25.98
CA SER A 57 7.60 14.94 -25.26
C SER A 57 7.98 14.44 -23.85
N PHE A 58 9.14 14.88 -23.35
CA PHE A 58 9.52 14.65 -21.95
C PHE A 58 8.63 15.40 -20.96
N GLU A 59 7.86 16.38 -21.45
CA GLU A 59 6.88 17.16 -20.68
C GLU A 59 5.51 16.47 -20.62
N ASP A 60 5.30 15.40 -21.40
CA ASP A 60 4.03 14.69 -21.40
C ASP A 60 3.73 14.14 -20.00
N ALA A 61 2.47 14.29 -19.61
CA ALA A 61 1.96 13.62 -18.42
C ALA A 61 2.02 12.11 -18.61
N GLU A 62 2.31 11.39 -17.54
CA GLU A 62 2.44 9.94 -17.54
C GLU A 62 1.21 9.23 -18.13
N TYR A 63 1.47 8.23 -18.97
CA TYR A 63 0.49 7.29 -19.52
C TYR A 63 0.33 6.08 -18.59
N ASP A 64 -0.91 5.62 -18.44
CA ASP A 64 -1.23 4.48 -17.59
C ASP A 64 -0.87 3.14 -18.27
N VAL A 65 -0.86 3.13 -19.60
CA VAL A 65 -0.51 1.97 -20.44
C VAL A 65 -0.01 2.42 -21.81
N ALA A 66 0.98 1.71 -22.36
CA ALA A 66 1.52 1.96 -23.70
C ALA A 66 1.58 0.67 -24.52
N LEU A 67 1.11 0.71 -25.76
CA LEU A 67 1.14 -0.39 -26.73
C LEU A 67 1.96 0.01 -27.96
N ILE A 68 2.97 -0.80 -28.29
CA ILE A 68 3.94 -0.51 -29.36
C ILE A 68 3.85 -1.58 -30.45
N ASP A 69 3.56 -1.13 -31.67
CA ASP A 69 3.36 -1.91 -32.91
C ASP A 69 4.25 -1.39 -34.06
N ARG A 70 5.37 -0.75 -33.73
CA ARG A 70 6.43 -0.42 -34.69
C ARG A 70 7.78 -0.32 -34.00
N ILE A 71 8.84 -0.33 -34.81
CA ILE A 71 10.18 -0.02 -34.34
C ILE A 71 10.23 1.46 -33.95
N LEU A 72 10.60 1.72 -32.70
CA LEU A 72 10.78 3.08 -32.19
C LEU A 72 12.21 3.55 -32.37
N THR A 73 12.35 4.86 -32.55
CA THR A 73 13.63 5.55 -32.48
C THR A 73 14.18 5.52 -31.07
N ASP A 74 15.49 5.72 -30.99
CA ASP A 74 16.22 5.85 -29.74
C ASP A 74 15.70 6.98 -28.84
N ARG A 75 15.21 8.08 -29.44
CA ARG A 75 14.65 9.23 -28.72
C ARG A 75 13.28 8.91 -28.14
N GLU A 76 12.41 8.25 -28.90
CA GLU A 76 11.09 7.81 -28.42
C GLU A 76 11.23 6.82 -27.25
N ALA A 77 12.16 5.86 -27.35
CA ALA A 77 12.45 4.93 -26.27
C ALA A 77 12.89 5.64 -24.98
N GLU A 78 13.67 6.71 -25.10
CA GLU A 78 14.10 7.51 -23.95
C GLU A 78 12.93 8.28 -23.32
N ILE A 79 12.07 8.90 -24.14
CA ILE A 79 10.88 9.61 -23.65
C ILE A 79 9.91 8.66 -22.96
N LEU A 80 9.59 7.51 -23.58
CA LEU A 80 8.71 6.49 -22.99
C LEU A 80 9.23 5.99 -21.64
N SER A 81 10.55 5.90 -21.48
CA SER A 81 11.12 5.55 -20.19
C SER A 81 10.69 6.54 -19.10
N ARG A 82 10.47 7.82 -19.39
CA ARG A 82 9.99 8.79 -18.40
C ARG A 82 8.49 8.72 -18.20
N ILE A 83 7.73 8.65 -19.30
CA ILE A 83 6.28 8.89 -19.31
C ILE A 83 5.42 7.62 -19.20
N VAL A 84 6.01 6.44 -19.12
CA VAL A 84 5.28 5.18 -18.90
C VAL A 84 5.69 4.56 -17.56
N ARG A 85 4.71 4.08 -16.80
CA ARG A 85 4.93 3.35 -15.54
C ARG A 85 5.60 2.00 -15.78
N ALA A 86 6.35 1.51 -14.79
CA ALA A 86 6.75 0.10 -14.81
C ALA A 86 5.50 -0.80 -14.79
N HIS A 87 5.58 -1.94 -15.50
CA HIS A 87 4.55 -2.97 -15.71
C HIS A 87 3.39 -2.57 -16.63
N SER A 88 3.49 -1.40 -17.29
CA SER A 88 2.45 -0.84 -18.16
C SER A 88 2.85 -0.71 -19.63
N LEU A 89 3.99 -1.30 -20.02
CA LEU A 89 4.51 -1.25 -21.38
C LEU A 89 4.32 -2.59 -22.09
N PHE A 90 3.64 -2.56 -23.22
CA PHE A 90 3.39 -3.71 -24.09
C PHE A 90 3.98 -3.46 -25.46
N VAL A 91 4.79 -4.39 -25.95
CA VAL A 91 5.30 -4.37 -27.33
C VAL A 91 4.78 -5.61 -28.03
N LEU A 92 4.21 -5.49 -29.23
CA LEU A 92 3.75 -6.67 -29.94
C LEU A 92 4.92 -7.61 -30.24
N ASP A 93 4.65 -8.91 -30.21
CA ASP A 93 5.65 -9.97 -30.30
C ASP A 93 6.38 -9.99 -31.65
N ASP A 94 5.68 -9.65 -32.73
CA ASP A 94 6.19 -9.50 -34.09
C ASP A 94 7.06 -8.24 -34.31
N VAL A 95 7.05 -7.28 -33.39
CA VAL A 95 7.90 -6.07 -33.49
C VAL A 95 9.34 -6.35 -33.03
N PRO A 96 10.35 -6.16 -33.89
CA PRO A 96 11.75 -6.28 -33.48
C PRO A 96 12.12 -5.22 -32.43
N LEU A 97 12.86 -5.64 -31.39
CA LEU A 97 13.35 -4.71 -30.37
C LEU A 97 14.72 -4.15 -30.77
N SER A 98 14.82 -2.83 -30.91
CA SER A 98 16.13 -2.16 -30.94
C SER A 98 16.87 -2.35 -29.61
N GLY A 99 18.20 -2.15 -29.60
CA GLY A 99 18.99 -2.27 -28.37
C GLY A 99 18.53 -1.34 -27.23
N LYS A 100 18.07 -0.12 -27.56
CA LYS A 100 17.49 0.78 -26.54
C LYS A 100 16.11 0.33 -26.09
N MET A 101 15.26 -0.15 -26.99
CA MET A 101 13.95 -0.70 -26.60
C MET A 101 14.08 -1.94 -25.72
N ALA A 102 15.03 -2.84 -26.00
CA ALA A 102 15.30 -3.99 -25.13
C ALA A 102 15.71 -3.55 -23.71
N LYS A 103 16.57 -2.53 -23.58
CA LYS A 103 16.93 -1.94 -22.28
C LYS A 103 15.73 -1.29 -21.59
N MET A 104 14.88 -0.58 -22.35
CA MET A 104 13.67 0.04 -21.83
C MET A 104 12.67 -0.99 -21.31
N MET A 105 12.50 -2.11 -22.00
CA MET A 105 11.67 -3.24 -21.54
C MET A 105 12.11 -3.71 -20.15
N GLY A 106 13.42 -3.88 -19.92
CA GLY A 106 13.95 -4.20 -18.59
C GLY A 106 13.64 -3.12 -17.54
N ARG A 107 13.87 -1.84 -17.88
CA ARG A 107 13.64 -0.69 -16.98
C ARG A 107 12.17 -0.50 -16.57
N ARG A 108 11.23 -0.92 -17.41
CA ARG A 108 9.79 -0.75 -17.19
C ARG A 108 9.06 -2.05 -16.98
N CYS A 109 9.76 -3.16 -16.77
CA CYS A 109 9.13 -4.50 -16.70
C CYS A 109 8.14 -4.72 -17.84
N GLY A 110 8.52 -4.26 -19.04
CA GLY A 110 7.69 -4.33 -20.24
C GLY A 110 7.48 -5.77 -20.69
N ARG A 111 6.35 -6.02 -21.33
CA ARG A 111 5.93 -7.37 -21.74
C ARG A 111 5.73 -7.44 -23.25
N LYS A 112 6.10 -8.58 -23.83
CA LYS A 112 5.66 -8.91 -25.19
C LYS A 112 4.18 -9.29 -25.13
N LEU A 113 3.39 -8.73 -26.04
CA LEU A 113 1.97 -9.06 -26.20
C LEU A 113 1.81 -9.80 -27.54
N PRO A 114 1.37 -11.07 -27.53
CA PRO A 114 1.10 -11.77 -28.77
C PRO A 114 0.08 -11.02 -29.63
N ARG A 115 0.31 -10.87 -30.93
CA ARG A 115 -0.61 -10.17 -31.86
C ARG A 115 -2.06 -10.68 -31.73
N GLN A 116 -2.23 -11.98 -31.60
CA GLN A 116 -3.54 -12.64 -31.44
C GLN A 116 -4.27 -12.22 -30.15
N ASP A 117 -3.54 -11.83 -29.12
CA ASP A 117 -4.07 -11.41 -27.82
C ASP A 117 -4.35 -9.91 -27.75
N LEU A 118 -3.97 -9.13 -28.78
CA LEU A 118 -4.19 -7.69 -28.82
C LEU A 118 -5.68 -7.33 -28.66
N LYS A 119 -6.56 -7.92 -29.47
CA LYS A 119 -7.99 -7.61 -29.40
C LYS A 119 -8.59 -8.00 -28.03
N PRO A 120 -8.38 -9.23 -27.50
CA PRO A 120 -8.78 -9.57 -26.13
C PRO A 120 -8.21 -8.63 -25.07
N PHE A 121 -6.95 -8.18 -25.22
CA PHE A 121 -6.33 -7.24 -24.30
C PHE A 121 -7.08 -5.90 -24.29
N LEU A 122 -7.33 -5.31 -25.46
CA LEU A 122 -8.02 -4.04 -25.61
C LEU A 122 -9.44 -4.09 -25.03
N GLU A 123 -10.21 -5.14 -25.35
CA GLU A 123 -11.62 -5.22 -24.95
C GLU A 123 -11.82 -5.59 -23.47
N LYS A 124 -10.91 -6.41 -22.90
CA LYS A 124 -11.12 -7.03 -21.58
C LYS A 124 -10.08 -6.67 -20.53
N GLN A 125 -8.82 -6.46 -20.91
CA GLN A 125 -7.73 -6.27 -19.96
C GLN A 125 -7.32 -4.81 -19.78
N LEU A 126 -7.47 -3.98 -20.81
CA LEU A 126 -7.10 -2.56 -20.79
C LEU A 126 -7.71 -1.81 -19.61
N ARG A 127 -8.98 -2.11 -19.29
CA ARG A 127 -9.71 -1.56 -18.14
C ARG A 127 -9.02 -1.75 -16.79
N ASN A 128 -8.11 -2.73 -16.66
CA ASN A 128 -7.43 -3.02 -15.41
C ASN A 128 -6.21 -2.11 -15.16
N TYR A 129 -5.86 -1.23 -16.10
CA TYR A 129 -4.71 -0.32 -16.01
C TYR A 129 -5.10 1.10 -15.56
N PHE A 130 -6.29 1.29 -14.99
CA PHE A 130 -6.76 2.59 -14.48
C PHE A 130 -5.75 3.30 -13.56
N GLY A 131 -5.66 4.62 -13.65
CA GLY A 131 -4.62 5.39 -12.97
C GLY A 131 -4.79 5.57 -11.46
N ARG A 132 -6.02 5.44 -10.94
CA ARG A 132 -6.34 5.73 -9.53
C ARG A 132 -6.68 4.44 -8.75
N PRO A 133 -5.76 3.90 -7.94
CA PRO A 133 -6.12 2.83 -7.00
C PRO A 133 -7.10 3.31 -5.94
N TYR A 134 -7.86 2.37 -5.41
CA TYR A 134 -8.62 2.55 -4.19
C TYR A 134 -8.69 1.22 -3.43
N GLY A 135 -8.61 1.32 -2.12
CA GLY A 135 -8.93 0.25 -1.20
C GLY A 135 -9.25 0.82 0.16
N GLU A 136 -10.11 0.14 0.88
CA GLU A 136 -10.46 0.47 2.25
C GLU A 136 -10.76 -0.80 3.05
N LYS A 137 -11.04 -0.58 4.33
CA LYS A 137 -11.53 -1.59 5.24
C LYS A 137 -12.92 -1.20 5.68
N PHE A 138 -13.79 -2.20 5.80
CA PHE A 138 -15.06 -1.98 6.46
C PHE A 138 -14.82 -1.50 7.89
N ASP A 139 -15.52 -0.42 8.27
CA ASP A 139 -15.41 0.16 9.60
C ASP A 139 -15.73 -0.88 10.68
N ALA A 140 -14.79 -1.09 11.60
CA ALA A 140 -14.91 -2.03 12.70
C ALA A 140 -16.16 -1.77 13.57
N HIS A 141 -16.62 -0.52 13.68
CA HIS A 141 -17.85 -0.16 14.41
C HIS A 141 -19.12 -0.70 13.76
N THR A 142 -19.06 -1.04 12.47
CA THR A 142 -20.22 -1.56 11.72
C THR A 142 -20.35 -3.07 11.81
N LEU A 143 -19.28 -3.78 12.22
CA LEU A 143 -19.31 -5.23 12.42
C LEU A 143 -20.25 -5.59 13.57
N THR A 144 -21.33 -6.29 13.22
CA THR A 144 -22.45 -6.56 14.11
C THR A 144 -22.72 -8.05 14.17
N VAL A 145 -22.94 -8.56 15.38
CA VAL A 145 -23.40 -9.94 15.62
C VAL A 145 -24.82 -10.10 15.11
N ALA A 146 -25.10 -11.18 14.38
CA ALA A 146 -26.44 -11.49 13.92
C ALA A 146 -27.38 -11.69 15.13
N PRO A 147 -28.61 -11.13 15.12
CA PRO A 147 -29.53 -11.23 16.26
C PRO A 147 -29.88 -12.66 16.70
N GLY A 148 -29.74 -13.65 15.80
CA GLY A 148 -29.99 -15.07 16.09
C GLY A 148 -28.85 -15.80 16.79
N PHE A 149 -27.67 -15.20 16.96
CA PHE A 149 -26.53 -15.86 17.60
C PHE A 149 -26.69 -15.89 19.13
N GLN A 150 -26.66 -17.08 19.72
CA GLN A 150 -26.86 -17.29 21.17
C GLN A 150 -25.55 -17.52 21.95
N GLY A 151 -24.39 -17.43 21.29
CA GLY A 151 -23.09 -17.57 21.93
C GLY A 151 -22.61 -16.29 22.60
N LYS A 152 -21.32 -16.25 22.94
CA LYS A 152 -20.65 -15.06 23.48
C LYS A 152 -19.96 -14.31 22.36
N ALA A 153 -20.04 -12.98 22.39
CA ALA A 153 -19.27 -12.11 21.52
C ALA A 153 -18.47 -11.11 22.36
N ALA A 154 -17.22 -10.89 22.00
CA ALA A 154 -16.34 -9.91 22.62
C ALA A 154 -15.61 -9.12 21.54
N TRP A 155 -15.42 -7.82 21.77
CA TRP A 155 -14.58 -6.96 20.94
C TRP A 155 -13.30 -6.66 21.70
N HIS A 156 -12.16 -6.83 21.03
CA HIS A 156 -10.88 -6.38 21.56
C HIS A 156 -10.46 -5.14 20.76
N GLY A 157 -10.75 -3.96 21.31
CA GLY A 157 -10.52 -2.70 20.60
C GLY A 157 -11.10 -2.72 19.18
N PHE A 158 -10.33 -2.24 18.22
CA PHE A 158 -10.63 -2.36 16.79
C PHE A 158 -9.77 -3.44 16.10
N THR A 159 -9.20 -4.37 16.87
CA THR A 159 -8.35 -5.44 16.33
C THR A 159 -9.17 -6.64 15.88
N GLU A 160 -10.17 -7.06 16.67
CA GLU A 160 -11.02 -8.19 16.33
C GLU A 160 -12.37 -8.22 17.08
N MET A 161 -13.34 -8.93 16.50
CA MET A 161 -14.50 -9.49 17.20
C MET A 161 -14.34 -11.00 17.34
N VAL A 162 -14.48 -11.53 18.55
CA VAL A 162 -14.41 -12.96 18.86
C VAL A 162 -15.80 -13.47 19.22
N MET A 163 -16.29 -14.45 18.46
CA MET A 163 -17.55 -15.15 18.70
C MET A 163 -17.27 -16.58 19.14
N ASP A 164 -17.83 -17.02 20.26
CA ASP A 164 -17.63 -18.35 20.84
C ASP A 164 -18.98 -19.00 21.16
N GLY A 165 -19.27 -20.15 20.55
CA GLY A 165 -20.52 -20.87 20.77
C GLY A 165 -20.93 -21.78 19.62
N PHE A 166 -22.24 -22.01 19.53
CA PHE A 166 -22.86 -22.79 18.46
C PHE A 166 -23.46 -21.87 17.41
N PHE A 167 -22.99 -22.00 16.16
CA PHE A 167 -23.41 -21.21 15.00
C PHE A 167 -24.57 -21.87 14.23
N GLY A 168 -25.11 -23.00 14.70
CA GLY A 168 -26.21 -23.74 14.07
C GLY A 168 -25.75 -24.91 13.21
N ASP A 169 -26.67 -25.82 12.87
CA ASP A 169 -26.37 -27.01 12.05
C ASP A 169 -26.18 -26.68 10.55
N LYS A 170 -26.75 -25.55 10.11
CA LYS A 170 -26.73 -25.09 8.72
C LYS A 170 -26.06 -23.72 8.65
N MET A 171 -25.47 -23.44 7.49
CA MET A 171 -24.84 -22.17 7.21
C MET A 171 -25.87 -21.03 7.34
N GLN A 172 -25.66 -20.12 8.28
CA GLN A 172 -26.54 -18.99 8.54
C GLN A 172 -25.73 -17.75 8.94
N GLN A 173 -26.32 -16.56 8.83
CA GLN A 173 -25.62 -15.32 9.15
C GLN A 173 -25.17 -15.31 10.62
N ALA A 174 -23.86 -15.19 10.84
CA ALA A 174 -23.26 -15.08 12.16
C ALA A 174 -22.90 -13.62 12.47
N ALA A 175 -22.37 -12.91 11.49
CA ALA A 175 -22.04 -11.49 11.60
C ALA A 175 -22.25 -10.78 10.26
N PHE A 176 -22.35 -9.46 10.30
CA PHE A 176 -22.45 -8.63 9.09
C PHE A 176 -21.91 -7.23 9.35
N TRP A 177 -21.55 -6.54 8.28
CA TRP A 177 -21.19 -5.13 8.37
C TRP A 177 -22.41 -4.28 8.04
N ARG A 178 -22.76 -3.37 8.94
CA ARG A 178 -23.87 -2.43 8.74
C ARG A 178 -23.57 -1.45 7.61
N GLY A 179 -24.54 -1.27 6.73
CA GLY A 179 -24.42 -0.39 5.57
C GLY A 179 -23.95 -1.14 4.33
N ASN A 180 -23.81 -0.38 3.24
CA ASN A 180 -23.42 -0.91 1.94
C ASN A 180 -22.23 -0.13 1.39
N ILE A 181 -21.47 -0.73 0.47
CA ILE A 181 -20.49 0.00 -0.36
C ILE A 181 -21.02 0.16 -1.78
N PRO A 182 -20.80 1.30 -2.44
CA PRO A 182 -21.20 1.48 -3.83
C PRO A 182 -20.31 0.61 -4.73
N VAL A 183 -20.91 -0.02 -5.75
CA VAL A 183 -20.18 -0.70 -6.82
C VAL A 183 -20.71 -0.20 -8.16
N GLU A 184 -19.83 0.40 -8.95
CA GLU A 184 -20.16 0.99 -10.25
C GLU A 184 -20.17 -0.08 -11.35
N ALA A 185 -20.83 0.21 -12.47
CA ALA A 185 -20.83 -0.64 -13.65
C ALA A 185 -19.40 -0.77 -14.24
N GLY A 186 -19.01 -2.00 -14.58
CA GLY A 186 -17.68 -2.34 -15.09
C GLY A 186 -16.60 -2.51 -14.00
N GLN A 187 -16.91 -2.14 -12.76
CA GLN A 187 -16.00 -2.27 -11.64
C GLN A 187 -15.94 -3.72 -11.13
N ALA A 188 -14.76 -4.14 -10.71
CA ALA A 188 -14.57 -5.35 -9.92
C ALA A 188 -13.99 -4.97 -8.56
N ILE A 189 -14.44 -5.66 -7.51
CA ILE A 189 -14.01 -5.42 -6.13
C ILE A 189 -13.43 -6.72 -5.58
N ASP A 190 -12.21 -6.66 -5.09
CA ASP A 190 -11.57 -7.74 -4.35
C ASP A 190 -11.89 -7.59 -2.86
N PHE A 191 -12.41 -8.66 -2.26
CA PHE A 191 -12.62 -8.77 -0.83
C PHE A 191 -11.58 -9.68 -0.19
N TRP A 192 -11.01 -9.23 0.93
CA TRP A 192 -10.13 -10.03 1.76
C TRP A 192 -10.62 -10.03 3.21
N LEU A 193 -11.04 -11.20 3.69
CA LEU A 193 -11.43 -11.39 5.09
C LEU A 193 -10.19 -11.86 5.88
N GLU A 194 -9.81 -11.12 6.91
CA GLU A 194 -8.89 -11.56 7.96
C GLU A 194 -9.72 -12.27 9.05
N TYR A 195 -9.44 -13.55 9.30
CA TYR A 195 -10.15 -14.36 10.30
C TYR A 195 -9.30 -15.51 10.82
N GLU A 196 -9.66 -16.01 12.00
CA GLU A 196 -9.16 -17.26 12.58
C GLU A 196 -10.32 -18.07 13.14
N LYS A 197 -10.18 -19.39 13.16
CA LYS A 197 -11.21 -20.29 13.67
C LYS A 197 -10.62 -21.44 14.49
N GLU A 198 -11.35 -21.85 15.51
CA GLU A 198 -11.03 -23.00 16.38
C GLU A 198 -12.27 -23.88 16.54
N GLY A 199 -12.10 -25.20 16.54
CA GLY A 199 -13.20 -26.16 16.61
C GLY A 199 -13.84 -26.46 15.25
N GLU A 200 -15.06 -27.01 15.28
CA GLU A 200 -15.82 -27.41 14.09
C GLU A 200 -16.67 -26.24 13.58
N VAL A 201 -16.01 -25.16 13.17
CA VAL A 201 -16.66 -23.99 12.57
C VAL A 201 -16.37 -23.96 11.08
N ASP A 202 -17.40 -23.87 10.26
CA ASP A 202 -17.29 -23.58 8.83
C ASP A 202 -17.87 -22.19 8.56
N ILE A 203 -17.21 -21.41 7.70
CA ILE A 203 -17.68 -20.06 7.32
C ILE A 203 -17.87 -19.88 5.80
N ALA A 204 -18.72 -18.92 5.43
CA ALA A 204 -18.88 -18.45 4.06
C ALA A 204 -19.15 -16.94 4.01
N LEU A 205 -18.38 -16.20 3.20
CA LEU A 205 -18.62 -14.78 2.93
C LEU A 205 -19.72 -14.64 1.88
N GLN A 206 -20.77 -13.90 2.19
CA GLN A 206 -21.85 -13.61 1.27
C GLN A 206 -21.86 -12.12 0.93
N VAL A 207 -21.92 -11.82 -0.37
CA VAL A 207 -22.05 -10.47 -0.89
C VAL A 207 -23.35 -10.37 -1.67
N VAL A 208 -24.22 -9.45 -1.28
CA VAL A 208 -25.54 -9.22 -1.90
C VAL A 208 -25.52 -7.85 -2.56
N GLN A 209 -25.68 -7.81 -3.88
CA GLN A 209 -25.84 -6.57 -4.63
C GLN A 209 -27.30 -6.25 -4.83
N PHE A 210 -27.67 -5.01 -4.58
CA PHE A 210 -28.99 -4.47 -4.86
C PHE A 210 -28.98 -3.60 -6.11
N VAL A 211 -30.12 -3.51 -6.78
CA VAL A 211 -30.33 -2.57 -7.89
C VAL A 211 -30.23 -1.13 -7.35
N ALA A 212 -29.45 -0.25 -7.97
CA ALA A 212 -29.34 1.15 -7.55
C ALA A 212 -30.72 1.84 -7.43
N GLY A 213 -30.92 2.55 -6.32
CA GLY A 213 -32.19 3.24 -6.02
C GLY A 213 -33.34 2.31 -5.58
N SER A 214 -33.14 0.98 -5.60
CA SER A 214 -34.12 0.04 -5.07
C SER A 214 -34.04 -0.08 -3.55
N VAL A 215 -35.19 -0.33 -2.92
CA VAL A 215 -35.28 -0.62 -1.48
C VAL A 215 -34.83 -2.05 -1.16
N SER A 216 -35.08 -3.00 -2.06
CA SER A 216 -34.89 -4.43 -1.75
C SER A 216 -34.64 -5.35 -2.95
N VAL A 217 -34.67 -4.84 -4.19
CA VAL A 217 -34.48 -5.71 -5.37
C VAL A 217 -33.03 -6.16 -5.46
N ILE A 218 -32.84 -7.47 -5.30
CA ILE A 218 -31.53 -8.11 -5.39
C ILE A 218 -31.14 -8.25 -6.86
N GLN A 219 -29.98 -7.71 -7.21
CA GLN A 219 -29.36 -7.85 -8.53
C GLN A 219 -28.57 -9.14 -8.65
N LYS A 220 -27.79 -9.48 -7.61
CA LYS A 220 -26.91 -10.66 -7.60
C LYS A 220 -26.49 -11.01 -6.18
N ILE A 221 -26.25 -12.30 -5.94
CA ILE A 221 -25.67 -12.83 -4.70
C ILE A 221 -24.43 -13.63 -5.07
N TRP A 222 -23.33 -13.37 -4.37
CA TRP A 222 -22.14 -14.21 -4.38
C TRP A 222 -22.00 -14.85 -3.01
N THR A 223 -21.59 -16.11 -2.97
CA THR A 223 -21.24 -16.82 -1.74
C THR A 223 -19.90 -17.49 -1.96
N PHE A 224 -18.96 -17.22 -1.07
CA PHE A 224 -17.60 -17.72 -1.12
C PHE A 224 -17.34 -18.57 0.12
N ASP A 225 -17.03 -19.85 -0.07
CA ASP A 225 -16.64 -20.75 1.01
C ASP A 225 -15.19 -20.51 1.44
N GLU A 226 -14.73 -21.26 2.45
CA GLU A 226 -13.36 -21.16 2.96
C GLU A 226 -12.29 -21.45 1.92
N ALA A 227 -12.57 -22.36 0.97
CA ALA A 227 -11.63 -22.71 -0.08
C ALA A 227 -11.42 -21.52 -1.04
N ALA A 228 -12.51 -20.86 -1.45
CA ALA A 228 -12.47 -19.63 -2.22
C ALA A 228 -11.76 -18.50 -1.44
N MET A 229 -12.06 -18.36 -0.15
CA MET A 229 -11.45 -17.37 0.73
C MET A 229 -9.98 -17.66 1.10
N ARG A 230 -9.32 -18.68 0.54
CA ARG A 230 -7.85 -18.83 0.68
C ARG A 230 -7.09 -17.72 -0.06
N ARG A 231 -7.74 -17.08 -1.03
CA ARG A 231 -7.26 -15.92 -1.78
C ARG A 231 -8.30 -14.80 -1.69
N PRO A 232 -7.97 -13.56 -2.10
CA PRO A 232 -8.98 -12.53 -2.29
C PRO A 232 -10.09 -13.04 -3.21
N VAL A 233 -11.34 -12.76 -2.87
CA VAL A 233 -12.50 -13.13 -3.67
C VAL A 233 -13.02 -11.91 -4.41
N THR A 234 -13.26 -12.05 -5.71
CA THR A 234 -13.63 -10.92 -6.56
C THR A 234 -15.11 -10.97 -6.90
N ILE A 235 -15.83 -9.85 -6.69
CA ILE A 235 -17.09 -9.62 -7.39
C ILE A 235 -16.80 -8.79 -8.64
N ASP A 236 -17.42 -9.16 -9.76
CA ASP A 236 -17.35 -8.39 -11.01
C ASP A 236 -18.77 -7.92 -11.36
N ASN A 237 -18.91 -6.60 -11.56
CA ASN A 237 -20.19 -5.95 -11.85
C ASN A 237 -20.28 -5.50 -13.32
N PRO A 238 -20.57 -6.42 -14.27
CA PRO A 238 -20.64 -6.06 -15.69
C PRO A 238 -21.94 -5.34 -16.07
N LYS A 239 -22.90 -5.21 -15.14
CA LYS A 239 -24.26 -4.75 -15.43
C LYS A 239 -24.39 -3.25 -15.18
N GLN A 240 -25.00 -2.90 -14.06
CA GLN A 240 -25.38 -1.55 -13.67
C GLN A 240 -24.91 -1.29 -12.25
N ASP A 241 -24.83 -0.01 -11.90
CA ASP A 241 -24.50 0.44 -10.56
C ASP A 241 -25.42 -0.21 -9.53
N GLY A 242 -24.86 -0.55 -8.37
CA GLY A 242 -25.63 -1.17 -7.31
C GLY A 242 -24.81 -1.30 -6.04
N PRO A 243 -25.35 -0.87 -4.88
CA PRO A 243 -24.65 -1.05 -3.62
C PRO A 243 -24.57 -2.53 -3.24
N VAL A 244 -23.51 -2.90 -2.53
CA VAL A 244 -23.33 -4.26 -2.00
C VAL A 244 -23.33 -4.27 -0.48
N PHE A 245 -24.07 -5.24 0.06
CA PHE A 245 -24.09 -5.61 1.47
C PHE A 245 -23.24 -6.87 1.66
N VAL A 246 -22.50 -6.94 2.77
CA VAL A 246 -21.62 -8.08 3.04
C VAL A 246 -21.95 -8.69 4.40
N SER A 247 -22.07 -10.02 4.43
CA SER A 247 -22.25 -10.78 5.65
C SER A 247 -21.35 -12.00 5.71
N LEU A 248 -21.01 -12.41 6.93
CA LEU A 248 -20.31 -13.64 7.21
C LEU A 248 -21.28 -14.67 7.79
N ASN A 249 -21.45 -15.76 7.06
CA ASN A 249 -22.25 -16.88 7.50
C ASN A 249 -21.34 -17.92 8.17
N ALA A 250 -21.86 -18.62 9.18
CA ALA A 250 -21.17 -19.70 9.85
C ALA A 250 -22.12 -20.85 10.21
N LYS A 251 -21.55 -22.03 10.48
CA LYS A 251 -22.22 -23.19 11.09
C LYS A 251 -21.25 -23.98 11.97
N GLY A 252 -21.79 -24.89 12.77
CA GLY A 252 -21.04 -25.76 13.67
C GLY A 252 -20.75 -25.11 15.03
N ARG A 253 -19.75 -25.60 15.75
CA ARG A 253 -19.45 -25.18 17.14
C ARG A 253 -17.98 -24.90 17.34
N GLY A 254 -17.68 -23.75 17.94
CA GLY A 254 -16.32 -23.38 18.30
C GLY A 254 -16.17 -21.88 18.43
N ARG A 255 -14.99 -21.38 18.05
CA ARG A 255 -14.64 -19.96 18.14
C ARG A 255 -14.28 -19.41 16.77
N LEU A 256 -14.85 -18.26 16.44
CA LEU A 256 -14.58 -17.50 15.23
C LEU A 256 -14.07 -16.11 15.60
N ARG A 257 -12.84 -15.79 15.22
CA ARG A 257 -12.24 -14.47 15.35
C ARG A 257 -12.32 -13.77 13.99
N ILE A 258 -13.05 -12.66 13.93
CA ILE A 258 -13.19 -11.81 12.75
C ILE A 258 -12.33 -10.57 12.97
N VAL A 259 -11.28 -10.41 12.18
CA VAL A 259 -10.28 -9.35 12.35
C VAL A 259 -10.63 -8.14 11.48
N ALA A 260 -10.76 -8.34 10.17
CA ALA A 260 -11.06 -7.27 9.23
C ALA A 260 -11.68 -7.80 7.94
N LEU A 261 -12.43 -6.94 7.25
CA LEU A 261 -12.83 -7.15 5.87
C LEU A 261 -12.34 -5.97 5.04
N HIS A 262 -11.51 -6.25 4.05
CA HIS A 262 -11.00 -5.27 3.10
C HIS A 262 -11.81 -5.32 1.81
N ASP A 263 -12.00 -4.16 1.18
CA ASP A 263 -12.49 -4.04 -0.20
C ASP A 263 -11.56 -3.16 -1.02
N ARG A 264 -11.22 -3.64 -2.22
CA ARG A 264 -10.25 -2.98 -3.10
C ARG A 264 -10.73 -3.00 -4.53
N TYR A 265 -10.42 -1.95 -5.28
CA TYR A 265 -10.69 -1.95 -6.72
C TYR A 265 -9.78 -2.98 -7.38
N SER A 266 -10.40 -4.06 -7.87
CA SER A 266 -9.68 -5.15 -8.49
C SER A 266 -9.14 -4.74 -9.85
N ARG A 267 -7.87 -5.07 -10.10
CA ARG A 267 -7.29 -5.05 -11.44
C ARG A 267 -7.33 -6.44 -12.10
N ARG A 268 -8.17 -7.36 -11.59
CA ARG A 268 -8.37 -8.72 -12.14
C ARG A 268 -7.05 -9.45 -12.38
N GLY A 269 -6.14 -9.36 -11.41
CA GLY A 269 -4.81 -9.99 -11.46
C GLY A 269 -3.70 -9.19 -12.13
N ALA A 270 -3.96 -7.99 -12.66
CA ALA A 270 -2.90 -7.12 -13.18
C ALA A 270 -2.06 -6.44 -12.07
N GLY A 271 -2.49 -6.52 -10.80
CA GLY A 271 -1.84 -5.98 -9.59
C GLY A 271 -2.89 -5.54 -8.55
N ASP A 272 -2.50 -5.27 -7.31
CA ASP A 272 -3.46 -4.94 -6.24
C ASP A 272 -3.78 -3.43 -6.14
N PHE A 273 -2.79 -2.56 -6.34
CA PHE A 273 -2.99 -1.10 -6.35
C PHE A 273 -2.38 -0.45 -7.59
N LEU A 274 -1.17 -0.86 -7.95
CA LEU A 274 -0.53 -0.45 -9.20
C LEU A 274 -0.38 -1.69 -10.11
N PRO A 275 -0.39 -1.53 -11.44
CA PRO A 275 -0.03 -2.62 -12.34
C PRO A 275 1.33 -3.23 -11.94
N GLY A 276 1.39 -4.56 -11.83
CA GLY A 276 2.57 -5.30 -11.40
C GLY A 276 2.95 -5.18 -9.92
N SER A 277 2.18 -4.46 -9.10
CA SER A 277 2.34 -4.56 -7.64
C SER A 277 2.03 -5.98 -7.17
N THR A 278 2.71 -6.38 -6.11
CA THR A 278 2.64 -7.73 -5.55
C THR A 278 2.03 -7.68 -4.15
N ARG A 279 1.25 -8.72 -3.85
CA ARG A 279 0.66 -8.98 -2.54
C ARG A 279 1.26 -10.23 -1.94
N ILE A 280 1.67 -10.11 -0.69
CA ILE A 280 2.18 -11.22 0.12
C ILE A 280 1.30 -11.29 1.37
N ALA A 281 0.81 -12.48 1.72
CA ALA A 281 0.05 -12.70 2.94
C ALA A 281 0.76 -13.72 3.84
N ALA A 282 0.80 -13.46 5.14
CA ALA A 282 1.20 -14.43 6.15
C ALA A 282 0.10 -15.49 6.37
N SER A 283 0.41 -16.57 7.09
CA SER A 283 -0.59 -17.58 7.46
C SER A 283 -1.70 -16.99 8.36
N SER A 284 -1.38 -15.97 9.15
CA SER A 284 -2.29 -15.10 9.91
C SER A 284 -3.16 -14.19 9.04
N ARG A 285 -3.08 -14.32 7.71
CA ARG A 285 -3.83 -13.55 6.70
C ARG A 285 -3.46 -12.07 6.61
N GLU A 286 -2.48 -11.63 7.39
CA GLU A 286 -1.91 -10.29 7.36
C GLU A 286 -1.17 -10.00 6.05
N GLU A 287 -1.41 -8.82 5.47
CA GLU A 287 -0.95 -8.48 4.13
C GLU A 287 0.22 -7.49 4.10
N ILE A 288 1.09 -7.70 3.11
CA ILE A 288 2.16 -6.82 2.68
C ILE A 288 1.95 -6.54 1.20
N PHE A 289 2.04 -5.29 0.80
CA PHE A 289 2.04 -4.87 -0.59
C PHE A 289 3.39 -4.28 -0.96
N ALA A 290 3.88 -4.64 -2.14
CA ALA A 290 5.16 -4.19 -2.65
C ALA A 290 5.08 -3.82 -4.13
N TYR A 291 5.73 -2.72 -4.51
CA TYR A 291 5.83 -2.28 -5.90
C TYR A 291 7.28 -1.90 -6.23
N LEU A 292 7.91 -2.68 -7.11
CA LEU A 292 9.26 -2.43 -7.61
C LEU A 292 9.18 -1.73 -8.97
N ASP A 293 9.80 -0.55 -9.04
CA ASP A 293 10.15 0.11 -10.30
C ASP A 293 11.67 0.03 -10.48
N PRO A 294 12.16 -0.74 -11.47
CA PRO A 294 13.60 -0.90 -11.69
C PRO A 294 14.31 0.37 -12.14
N GLY A 295 13.60 1.47 -12.44
CA GLY A 295 14.20 2.76 -12.72
C GLY A 295 15.15 2.73 -13.92
N ASP A 296 16.40 3.13 -13.70
CA ASP A 296 17.48 3.10 -14.70
C ASP A 296 18.42 1.88 -14.56
N LEU A 297 18.10 0.96 -13.65
CA LEU A 297 18.89 -0.22 -13.25
C LEU A 297 20.26 0.11 -12.63
N LYS A 298 20.44 1.34 -12.11
CA LYS A 298 21.68 1.74 -11.43
C LYS A 298 21.45 1.91 -9.93
N PRO A 299 22.45 1.70 -9.07
CA PRO A 299 22.34 1.98 -7.65
C PRO A 299 21.93 3.43 -7.33
N PRO A 300 21.27 3.70 -6.19
CA PRO A 300 20.81 2.72 -5.20
C PRO A 300 19.38 2.22 -5.43
N LEU A 301 19.02 1.12 -4.77
CA LEU A 301 17.61 0.78 -4.51
C LEU A 301 17.09 1.67 -3.38
N CYS A 302 16.08 2.47 -3.68
CA CYS A 302 15.43 3.36 -2.72
C CYS A 302 14.13 2.72 -2.21
N VAL A 303 14.13 2.19 -0.99
CA VAL A 303 12.96 1.57 -0.36
C VAL A 303 12.21 2.61 0.45
N TYR A 304 10.91 2.77 0.18
CA TYR A 304 10.02 3.69 0.88
C TYR A 304 8.88 2.94 1.56
N PHE A 305 8.83 3.03 2.89
CA PHE A 305 7.75 2.53 3.71
C PHE A 305 6.64 3.59 3.81
N SER A 306 5.43 3.23 3.41
CA SER A 306 4.27 4.10 3.52
C SER A 306 3.96 4.45 4.98
N GLY A 307 3.43 5.65 5.20
CA GLY A 307 2.91 6.10 6.48
C GLY A 307 1.53 5.53 6.80
N TYR A 308 0.99 6.00 7.93
CA TYR A 308 -0.34 5.65 8.42
C TYR A 308 -1.42 6.19 7.48
N LYS A 309 -2.36 5.35 7.07
CA LYS A 309 -3.51 5.76 6.24
C LYS A 309 -4.64 4.73 6.27
N THR A 310 -5.88 5.22 6.26
CA THR A 310 -7.09 4.39 6.21
C THR A 310 -7.46 3.99 4.77
N MET A 311 -7.20 4.87 3.80
CA MET A 311 -7.27 4.53 2.38
C MET A 311 -6.02 3.72 1.99
N GLU A 312 -6.23 2.47 1.60
CA GLU A 312 -5.16 1.54 1.30
C GLU A 312 -4.48 1.86 -0.04
N GLY A 313 -3.20 1.46 -0.15
CA GLY A 313 -2.40 1.68 -1.34
C GLY A 313 -0.98 2.08 -1.02
N PHE A 314 -0.22 2.50 -2.04
CA PHE A 314 1.15 2.97 -1.83
C PHE A 314 1.20 4.48 -1.62
N GLU A 315 2.06 4.92 -0.72
CA GLU A 315 2.47 6.33 -0.65
C GLU A 315 3.78 6.57 -1.39
N GLY A 316 4.06 7.84 -1.70
CA GLY A 316 5.37 8.24 -2.19
C GLY A 316 5.67 7.89 -3.65
N TYR A 317 4.77 7.24 -4.41
CA TYR A 317 5.02 6.85 -5.81
C TYR A 317 5.63 7.98 -6.66
N ARG A 318 4.95 9.12 -6.74
CA ARG A 318 5.42 10.27 -7.53
C ARG A 318 6.73 10.85 -6.99
N MET A 319 6.91 10.83 -5.67
CA MET A 319 8.13 11.31 -5.02
C MET A 319 9.31 10.42 -5.42
N MET A 320 9.20 9.11 -5.21
CA MET A 320 10.25 8.15 -5.52
C MET A 320 10.55 8.11 -7.01
N ARG A 321 9.52 8.18 -7.86
CA ARG A 321 9.67 8.22 -9.32
C ARG A 321 10.50 9.42 -9.81
N ARG A 322 10.29 10.60 -9.23
CA ARG A 322 11.06 11.82 -9.58
C ARG A 322 12.53 11.77 -9.18
N MET A 323 12.90 10.90 -8.24
CA MET A 323 14.31 10.73 -7.84
C MET A 323 15.16 10.05 -8.92
N GLY A 324 14.53 9.41 -9.91
CA GLY A 324 15.22 8.81 -11.06
C GLY A 324 16.07 7.58 -10.74
N ALA A 325 15.96 7.04 -9.52
CA ALA A 325 16.61 5.81 -9.08
C ALA A 325 15.60 4.65 -9.03
N PRO A 326 16.06 3.38 -9.08
CA PRO A 326 15.22 2.23 -8.78
C PRO A 326 14.60 2.37 -7.38
N PHE A 327 13.32 2.03 -7.25
CA PHE A 327 12.64 2.16 -5.97
C PHE A 327 11.67 1.03 -5.70
N LEU A 328 11.50 0.74 -4.41
CA LEU A 328 10.54 -0.21 -3.87
C LEU A 328 9.60 0.53 -2.93
N LEU A 329 8.30 0.53 -3.25
CA LEU A 329 7.27 0.99 -2.31
C LEU A 329 6.77 -0.18 -1.50
N ILE A 330 6.59 0.03 -0.21
CA ILE A 330 6.03 -0.94 0.72
C ILE A 330 4.80 -0.30 1.38
N SER A 331 3.73 -1.07 1.49
CA SER A 331 2.56 -0.70 2.29
C SER A 331 1.98 -1.91 3.00
N GLU A 332 1.27 -1.65 4.09
CA GLU A 332 0.50 -2.64 4.83
C GLU A 332 -0.86 -2.05 5.25
N PRO A 333 -1.96 -2.84 5.24
CA PRO A 333 -3.31 -2.34 5.52
C PRO A 333 -3.86 -2.76 6.90
N ARG A 334 -3.02 -3.25 7.81
CA ARG A 334 -3.49 -3.89 9.05
C ARG A 334 -3.98 -2.84 10.04
N LEU A 335 -4.90 -3.21 10.94
CA LEU A 335 -5.55 -2.29 11.88
C LEU A 335 -6.21 -1.10 11.15
N GLU A 336 -6.43 0.03 11.81
CA GLU A 336 -7.13 1.18 11.21
C GLU A 336 -6.38 1.78 10.02
N GLY A 337 -5.05 1.87 10.10
CA GLY A 337 -4.24 2.45 9.03
C GLY A 337 -2.77 2.01 9.01
N GLY A 338 -2.47 0.88 9.62
CA GLY A 338 -1.17 0.23 9.67
C GLY A 338 -0.77 -0.22 11.08
N ALA A 339 -0.09 -1.35 11.18
CA ALA A 339 0.50 -1.92 12.39
C ALA A 339 2.04 -1.76 12.42
N PHE A 340 2.56 -0.64 11.92
CA PHE A 340 3.97 -0.25 11.96
C PHE A 340 4.94 -1.27 11.34
N TYR A 341 4.49 -2.09 10.39
CA TYR A 341 5.27 -3.20 9.81
C TYR A 341 5.76 -4.22 10.85
N LEU A 342 5.23 -4.16 12.08
CA LEU A 342 5.52 -5.10 13.15
C LEU A 342 4.48 -6.22 13.09
N GLY A 343 4.89 -7.48 13.19
CA GLY A 343 4.00 -8.62 13.05
C GLY A 343 4.58 -9.86 13.73
N ASP A 344 4.01 -11.02 13.46
CA ASP A 344 4.65 -12.28 13.85
C ASP A 344 5.97 -12.51 13.09
N ALA A 345 6.71 -13.56 13.46
CA ALA A 345 7.98 -13.87 12.82
C ALA A 345 7.84 -14.23 11.32
N GLU A 346 6.69 -14.77 10.89
CA GLU A 346 6.44 -15.07 9.48
C GLU A 346 6.25 -13.80 8.66
N TYR A 347 5.39 -12.90 9.14
CA TYR A 347 5.17 -11.58 8.55
C TYR A 347 6.50 -10.82 8.42
N GLU A 348 7.29 -10.77 9.50
CA GLU A 348 8.58 -10.08 9.49
C GLU A 348 9.56 -10.67 8.47
N ARG A 349 9.67 -12.01 8.41
CA ARG A 349 10.52 -12.68 7.41
C ARG A 349 10.03 -12.40 5.99
N ARG A 350 8.73 -12.45 5.74
CA ARG A 350 8.15 -12.18 4.41
C ARG A 350 8.47 -10.76 3.95
N LEU A 351 8.33 -9.75 4.82
CA LEU A 351 8.66 -8.38 4.44
C LEU A 351 10.15 -8.19 4.18
N ARG A 352 11.01 -8.79 4.99
CA ARG A 352 12.45 -8.81 4.75
C ARG A 352 12.78 -9.40 3.38
N ASN A 353 12.19 -10.55 3.05
CA ASN A 353 12.39 -11.24 1.78
C ASN A 353 11.92 -10.41 0.57
N VAL A 354 10.90 -9.57 0.73
CA VAL A 354 10.46 -8.62 -0.31
C VAL A 354 11.58 -7.62 -0.64
N ILE A 355 12.24 -7.08 0.37
CA ILE A 355 13.34 -6.13 0.19
C ILE A 355 14.56 -6.83 -0.42
N GLU A 356 14.95 -7.98 0.13
CA GLU A 356 16.08 -8.78 -0.37
C GLU A 356 15.82 -9.25 -1.82
N GLY A 357 14.61 -9.69 -2.15
CA GLY A 357 14.25 -10.08 -3.52
C GLY A 357 14.32 -8.92 -4.52
N ALA A 358 14.00 -7.69 -4.09
CA ALA A 358 14.20 -6.50 -4.92
C ALA A 358 15.69 -6.17 -5.12
N MET A 359 16.51 -6.36 -4.09
CA MET A 359 17.96 -6.24 -4.19
C MET A 359 18.55 -7.26 -5.16
N ASP A 360 18.14 -8.53 -5.05
CA ASP A 360 18.58 -9.63 -5.93
C ASP A 360 18.17 -9.38 -7.38
N THR A 361 16.94 -8.92 -7.61
CA THR A 361 16.43 -8.57 -8.94
C THR A 361 17.28 -7.49 -9.62
N LEU A 362 17.82 -6.55 -8.84
CA LEU A 362 18.66 -5.47 -9.35
C LEU A 362 20.17 -5.79 -9.30
N GLY A 363 20.56 -6.88 -8.63
CA GLY A 363 21.96 -7.22 -8.39
C GLY A 363 22.68 -6.24 -7.44
N PHE A 364 21.95 -5.63 -6.49
CA PHE A 364 22.50 -4.61 -5.59
C PHE A 364 22.86 -5.17 -4.21
N SER A 365 23.97 -4.70 -3.65
CA SER A 365 24.37 -5.04 -2.27
C SER A 365 23.68 -4.14 -1.24
N ARG A 366 23.79 -4.49 0.05
CA ARG A 366 23.28 -3.66 1.16
C ARG A 366 23.87 -2.23 1.18
N ASP A 367 25.07 -2.06 0.65
CA ASP A 367 25.74 -0.76 0.54
C ASP A 367 25.17 0.11 -0.60
N GLN A 368 24.25 -0.45 -1.38
CA GLN A 368 23.53 0.20 -2.48
C GLN A 368 22.03 0.32 -2.18
N VAL A 369 21.64 0.28 -0.90
CA VAL A 369 20.26 0.40 -0.45
C VAL A 369 20.07 1.63 0.43
N ILE A 370 18.95 2.32 0.23
CA ILE A 370 18.42 3.36 1.11
C ILE A 370 17.09 2.86 1.66
N LEU A 371 16.93 2.80 2.99
CA LEU A 371 15.62 2.61 3.60
C LEU A 371 15.09 3.95 4.09
N SER A 372 13.81 4.20 3.85
CA SER A 372 13.23 5.51 4.15
C SER A 372 11.73 5.48 4.46
N GLY A 373 11.27 6.49 5.18
CA GLY A 373 9.86 6.67 5.53
C GLY A 373 9.61 7.94 6.33
N LEU A 374 8.35 8.27 6.51
CA LEU A 374 7.88 9.40 7.32
C LEU A 374 6.84 8.90 8.33
N SER A 375 6.85 9.43 9.55
CA SER A 375 5.95 9.03 10.65
C SER A 375 5.94 7.49 10.83
N MET A 376 4.81 6.80 10.67
CA MET A 376 4.73 5.32 10.76
C MET A 376 5.77 4.59 9.88
N GLY A 377 6.07 5.12 8.68
CA GLY A 377 7.05 4.55 7.78
C GLY A 377 8.48 4.56 8.34
N THR A 378 8.78 5.46 9.29
CA THR A 378 10.09 5.49 9.95
C THR A 378 10.36 4.24 10.76
N PHE A 379 9.35 3.69 11.45
CA PHE A 379 9.50 2.46 12.22
C PHE A 379 9.87 1.30 11.28
N GLY A 380 9.15 1.16 10.15
CA GLY A 380 9.46 0.16 9.13
C GLY A 380 10.91 0.29 8.63
N ALA A 381 11.33 1.51 8.27
CA ALA A 381 12.69 1.77 7.81
C ALA A 381 13.76 1.42 8.87
N LEU A 382 13.57 1.84 10.12
CA LEU A 382 14.51 1.60 11.22
C LEU A 382 14.54 0.12 11.64
N TYR A 383 13.37 -0.48 11.85
CA TYR A 383 13.22 -1.87 12.31
C TYR A 383 13.81 -2.86 11.30
N TYR A 384 13.45 -2.74 10.02
CA TYR A 384 14.03 -3.59 8.97
C TYR A 384 15.46 -3.19 8.61
N GLY A 385 15.86 -1.95 8.91
CA GLY A 385 17.27 -1.51 8.88
C GLY A 385 18.18 -2.39 9.73
N THR A 386 17.70 -2.89 10.88
CA THR A 386 18.45 -3.83 11.74
C THR A 386 18.78 -5.16 11.04
N MET A 387 18.01 -5.52 10.00
CA MET A 387 18.14 -6.79 9.29
C MET A 387 18.87 -6.62 7.95
N ILE A 388 18.53 -5.57 7.20
CA ILE A 388 19.08 -5.29 5.87
C ILE A 388 20.44 -4.59 5.96
N ARG A 389 20.65 -3.75 6.98
CA ARG A 389 21.83 -2.89 7.15
C ARG A 389 22.12 -2.02 5.90
N PRO A 390 21.18 -1.16 5.50
CA PRO A 390 21.34 -0.30 4.32
C PRO A 390 22.47 0.72 4.50
N ALA A 391 23.04 1.23 3.41
CA ALA A 391 24.01 2.33 3.47
C ALA A 391 23.44 3.59 4.13
N TYR A 392 22.17 3.90 3.83
CA TYR A 392 21.48 5.07 4.37
C TYR A 392 20.10 4.74 4.93
N LEU A 393 19.78 5.39 6.04
CA LEU A 393 18.45 5.46 6.64
C LEU A 393 18.00 6.93 6.61
N ILE A 394 16.99 7.24 5.81
CA ILE A 394 16.44 8.61 5.70
C ILE A 394 15.04 8.60 6.30
N VAL A 395 14.87 9.24 7.46
CA VAL A 395 13.62 9.19 8.22
C VAL A 395 13.21 10.60 8.67
N GLY A 396 11.90 10.85 8.67
CA GLY A 396 11.33 12.10 9.17
C GLY A 396 10.21 11.84 10.17
N LYS A 397 10.24 12.51 11.31
CA LYS A 397 9.37 12.28 12.47
C LYS A 397 9.48 10.82 12.93
N PRO A 398 10.66 10.41 13.44
CA PRO A 398 10.90 9.03 13.82
C PRO A 398 9.94 8.58 14.93
N LEU A 399 9.38 7.39 14.77
CA LEU A 399 8.56 6.68 15.74
C LEU A 399 9.25 5.35 16.00
N ALA A 400 9.85 5.17 17.18
CA ALA A 400 10.72 4.05 17.52
C ALA A 400 10.23 3.29 18.76
N SER A 401 9.65 4.00 19.72
CA SER A 401 9.17 3.47 21.00
C SER A 401 7.65 3.34 21.00
N LEU A 402 7.13 2.38 20.21
CA LEU A 402 5.69 2.17 20.03
C LEU A 402 4.93 1.90 21.35
N GLY A 403 5.58 1.26 22.33
CA GLY A 403 4.99 1.07 23.66
C GLY A 403 4.81 2.40 24.40
N ASN A 404 5.77 3.32 24.28
CA ASN A 404 5.64 4.66 24.87
C ASN A 404 4.51 5.44 24.19
N MET A 405 4.37 5.31 22.87
CA MET A 405 3.26 5.93 22.14
C MET A 405 1.90 5.42 22.64
N ALA A 406 1.76 4.10 22.88
CA ALA A 406 0.55 3.52 23.44
C ALA A 406 0.28 4.01 24.87
N GLN A 407 1.31 4.13 25.70
CA GLN A 407 1.19 4.67 27.06
C GLN A 407 0.79 6.17 27.06
N ALA A 408 1.31 6.92 26.09
CA ALA A 408 1.06 8.36 25.92
C ALA A 408 -0.40 8.69 25.59
N GLU A 409 -1.15 7.73 25.02
CA GLU A 409 -2.56 7.91 24.64
C GLU A 409 -3.45 8.40 25.79
N ARG A 410 -3.15 7.96 27.02
CA ARG A 410 -3.98 8.27 28.19
C ARG A 410 -3.92 9.75 28.60
N ILE A 411 -2.79 10.44 28.39
CA ILE A 411 -2.51 11.74 29.07
C ILE A 411 -1.86 12.78 28.14
N ALA A 412 -0.99 12.39 27.21
CA ALA A 412 -0.01 13.31 26.64
C ALA A 412 -0.45 13.99 25.33
N ARG A 413 -1.49 13.50 24.64
CA ARG A 413 -1.80 13.93 23.27
C ARG A 413 -3.20 14.52 23.09
N PRO A 414 -3.33 15.85 22.94
CA PRO A 414 -4.57 16.47 22.48
C PRO A 414 -4.94 15.97 21.08
N GLY A 415 -5.99 15.16 20.99
CA GLY A 415 -6.49 14.60 19.73
C GLY A 415 -6.25 13.10 19.52
N GLY A 416 -5.52 12.41 20.41
CA GLY A 416 -5.40 10.94 20.46
C GLY A 416 -4.85 10.20 19.21
N PHE A 417 -4.18 9.10 19.44
CA PHE A 417 -3.85 8.07 18.47
C PHE A 417 -4.20 6.70 19.08
N PRO A 418 -5.50 6.42 19.28
CA PRO A 418 -5.97 5.20 19.98
C PRO A 418 -5.55 3.92 19.25
N THR A 419 -5.30 3.98 17.94
CA THR A 419 -4.71 2.88 17.17
C THR A 419 -3.41 2.35 17.78
N SER A 420 -2.65 3.17 18.52
CA SER A 420 -1.45 2.70 19.24
C SER A 420 -1.76 1.61 20.28
N LEU A 421 -2.94 1.67 20.93
CA LEU A 421 -3.41 0.65 21.86
C LEU A 421 -3.74 -0.65 21.10
N ASP A 422 -4.39 -0.54 19.94
CA ASP A 422 -4.67 -1.69 19.07
C ASP A 422 -3.38 -2.34 18.55
N VAL A 423 -2.36 -1.55 18.21
CA VAL A 423 -1.03 -2.06 17.83
C VAL A 423 -0.41 -2.84 19.00
N MET A 424 -0.47 -2.32 20.23
CA MET A 424 0.06 -3.01 21.41
C MET A 424 -0.73 -4.30 21.72
N TRP A 425 -2.07 -4.23 21.66
CA TRP A 425 -2.95 -5.40 21.83
C TRP A 425 -2.65 -6.48 20.80
N LYS A 426 -2.54 -6.13 19.52
CA LYS A 426 -2.23 -7.07 18.44
C LYS A 426 -0.93 -7.84 18.67
N GLN A 427 0.08 -7.21 19.28
CA GLN A 427 1.40 -7.81 19.46
C GLN A 427 1.54 -8.60 20.78
N TYR A 428 0.82 -8.21 21.83
CA TYR A 428 1.04 -8.73 23.18
C TYR A 428 -0.22 -9.18 23.91
N HIS A 429 -1.41 -8.94 23.36
CA HIS A 429 -2.72 -9.17 23.99
C HIS A 429 -2.83 -8.60 25.42
N GLN A 430 -2.08 -7.52 25.67
CA GLN A 430 -1.92 -6.89 26.97
C GLN A 430 -1.69 -5.38 26.76
N LEU A 431 -2.18 -4.57 27.69
CA LEU A 431 -2.02 -3.11 27.67
C LEU A 431 -1.34 -2.57 28.94
N ASP A 432 -0.65 -3.44 29.68
CA ASP A 432 0.05 -3.08 30.91
C ASP A 432 1.46 -2.52 30.65
N ASP A 433 2.10 -1.99 31.69
CA ASP A 433 3.45 -1.43 31.61
C ASP A 433 4.51 -2.47 31.22
N ASP A 434 4.27 -3.78 31.42
CA ASP A 434 5.19 -4.81 30.94
C ASP A 434 5.10 -4.98 29.42
N ALA A 435 3.90 -4.98 28.86
CA ALA A 435 3.68 -4.95 27.41
C ALA A 435 4.37 -3.74 26.78
N VAL A 436 4.26 -2.55 27.37
CA VAL A 436 4.98 -1.33 26.96
C VAL A 436 6.50 -1.57 26.91
N ARG A 437 7.09 -2.08 27.99
CA ARG A 437 8.54 -2.35 28.06
C ARG A 437 8.97 -3.43 27.07
N ARG A 438 8.20 -4.52 26.90
CA ARG A 438 8.51 -5.59 25.94
C ARG A 438 8.45 -5.07 24.51
N MET A 439 7.47 -4.23 24.19
CA MET A 439 7.32 -3.62 22.86
C MET A 439 8.52 -2.76 22.48
N ASN A 440 8.94 -1.84 23.35
CA ASN A 440 10.10 -1.00 23.08
C ASN A 440 11.39 -1.83 23.02
N ARG A 441 11.57 -2.79 23.94
CA ARG A 441 12.75 -3.68 23.93
C ARG A 441 12.84 -4.50 22.65
N ARG A 442 11.73 -4.88 22.02
CA ARG A 442 11.74 -5.64 20.75
C ARG A 442 12.47 -4.90 19.63
N PHE A 443 12.31 -3.59 19.53
CA PHE A 443 13.06 -2.77 18.59
C PHE A 443 14.48 -2.48 19.11
N TRP A 444 14.60 -1.87 20.28
CA TRP A 444 15.88 -1.38 20.78
C TRP A 444 16.92 -2.48 20.99
N SER A 445 16.51 -3.68 21.42
CA SER A 445 17.45 -4.80 21.56
C SER A 445 18.00 -5.29 20.21
N LYS A 446 17.22 -5.24 19.14
CA LYS A 446 17.71 -5.55 17.78
C LYS A 446 18.62 -4.42 17.28
N PHE A 447 18.21 -3.19 17.52
CA PHE A 447 18.94 -1.99 17.13
C PHE A 447 20.34 -1.93 17.78
N ASP A 448 20.44 -2.21 19.07
CA ASP A 448 21.71 -2.23 19.83
C ASP A 448 22.66 -3.35 19.40
N ARG A 449 22.12 -4.50 18.99
CA ARG A 449 22.92 -5.64 18.51
C ARG A 449 23.37 -5.48 17.06
N THR A 450 22.83 -4.49 16.35
CA THR A 450 23.16 -4.26 14.94
C THR A 450 24.45 -3.45 14.84
N ASP A 451 25.39 -3.93 14.04
CA ASP A 451 26.57 -3.16 13.67
C ASP A 451 26.23 -2.08 12.63
N TRP A 452 26.23 -0.83 13.08
CA TRP A 452 25.96 0.36 12.30
C TRP A 452 27.21 1.05 11.75
N SER A 453 28.38 0.41 11.85
CA SER A 453 29.64 0.96 11.34
C SER A 453 29.54 1.25 9.84
N GLY A 454 29.91 2.47 9.45
CA GLY A 454 29.85 2.93 8.06
C GLY A 454 28.45 3.24 7.53
N ARG A 455 27.41 3.21 8.38
CA ARG A 455 26.01 3.51 8.02
C ARG A 455 25.66 4.96 8.37
N THR A 456 24.81 5.58 7.56
CA THR A 456 24.41 6.99 7.77
C THR A 456 22.92 7.12 8.04
N PHE A 457 22.57 7.76 9.14
CA PHE A 457 21.22 8.14 9.52
C PHE A 457 21.00 9.62 9.18
N CYS A 458 20.02 9.91 8.34
CA CYS A 458 19.51 11.25 8.08
C CYS A 458 18.14 11.37 8.78
N VAL A 459 18.08 12.11 9.89
CA VAL A 459 16.88 12.21 10.73
C VAL A 459 16.36 13.65 10.81
N ALA A 460 15.15 13.87 10.30
CA ALA A 460 14.37 15.07 10.59
C ALA A 460 13.39 14.76 11.72
N TYR A 461 13.26 15.62 12.73
CA TYR A 461 12.41 15.36 13.88
C TYR A 461 11.74 16.64 14.39
N MET A 462 10.60 16.47 15.06
CA MET A 462 9.94 17.54 15.78
C MET A 462 10.52 17.61 17.20
N ILE A 463 10.85 18.81 17.68
CA ILE A 463 11.45 19.00 19.00
C ILE A 463 10.42 18.72 20.10
N GLU A 464 9.16 19.09 19.86
CA GLU A 464 8.03 18.91 20.78
C GLU A 464 7.09 17.78 20.31
N ASP A 465 7.65 16.70 19.75
CA ASP A 465 6.88 15.56 19.25
C ASP A 465 5.99 14.94 20.33
N ASP A 466 4.69 14.88 20.07
CA ASP A 466 3.66 14.42 20.99
C ASP A 466 3.26 12.94 20.77
N TYR A 467 3.97 12.22 19.90
CA TYR A 467 3.87 10.77 19.77
C TYR A 467 5.06 10.07 20.42
N ASP A 468 6.28 10.40 20.01
CA ASP A 468 7.51 9.77 20.50
C ASP A 468 8.58 10.85 20.78
N ALA A 469 8.41 11.55 21.90
CA ALA A 469 9.17 12.74 22.28
C ALA A 469 10.70 12.53 22.30
N ASP A 470 11.14 11.32 22.65
CA ASP A 470 12.56 11.00 22.85
C ASP A 470 13.18 10.24 21.67
N ALA A 471 12.43 9.98 20.59
CA ALA A 471 12.88 9.11 19.49
C ALA A 471 14.25 9.48 18.94
N TYR A 472 14.48 10.76 18.64
CA TYR A 472 15.75 11.24 18.10
C TYR A 472 16.90 11.15 19.12
N THR A 473 16.65 11.59 20.36
CA THR A 473 17.64 11.54 21.44
C THR A 473 18.05 10.10 21.74
N GLN A 474 17.09 9.18 21.78
CA GLN A 474 17.37 7.75 21.93
C GLN A 474 18.19 7.22 20.75
N LEU A 475 17.79 7.49 19.50
CA LEU A 475 18.57 7.08 18.33
C LEU A 475 20.04 7.51 18.41
N ILE A 476 20.32 8.76 18.81
CA ILE A 476 21.70 9.23 19.03
C ILE A 476 22.38 8.42 20.12
N SER A 477 21.76 8.30 21.30
CA SER A 477 22.38 7.64 22.45
C SER A 477 22.77 6.17 22.16
N HIS A 478 21.97 5.48 21.34
CA HIS A 478 22.17 4.06 21.00
C HIS A 478 23.22 3.83 19.90
N VAL A 479 23.59 4.84 19.10
CA VAL A 479 24.61 4.70 18.03
C VAL A 479 25.85 5.58 18.21
N SER A 480 25.83 6.52 19.15
CA SER A 480 26.97 7.38 19.45
C SER A 480 28.20 6.54 19.84
N GLY A 481 29.35 6.83 19.22
CA GLY A 481 30.58 6.08 19.44
C GLY A 481 30.64 4.69 18.78
N ARG A 482 29.62 4.27 18.01
CA ARG A 482 29.54 2.94 17.37
C ARG A 482 29.74 2.96 15.84
N GLY A 483 30.50 3.92 15.32
CA GLY A 483 30.89 3.97 13.90
C GLY A 483 29.79 4.39 12.90
N ALA A 484 28.59 4.71 13.37
CA ALA A 484 27.50 5.26 12.56
C ALA A 484 27.64 6.80 12.43
N LYS A 485 27.22 7.35 11.28
CA LYS A 485 27.09 8.79 11.09
C LYS A 485 25.64 9.21 11.26
N ILE A 486 25.39 10.28 12.03
CA ILE A 486 24.05 10.86 12.19
C ILE A 486 24.05 12.30 11.67
N ILE A 487 23.05 12.63 10.86
CA ILE A 487 22.77 13.98 10.36
C ILE A 487 21.34 14.31 10.80
N GLY A 488 21.22 15.10 11.85
CA GLY A 488 19.93 15.49 12.43
C GLY A 488 19.49 16.89 12.07
N LYS A 489 18.19 17.11 11.94
CA LYS A 489 17.58 18.46 11.91
C LYS A 489 16.29 18.47 12.72
N GLY A 490 16.32 19.20 13.83
CA GLY A 490 15.13 19.51 14.63
C GLY A 490 14.35 20.69 14.05
N LEU A 491 13.03 20.58 14.09
CA LEU A 491 12.07 21.64 13.78
C LEU A 491 11.11 21.79 14.97
N HIS A 492 10.65 23.01 15.24
CA HIS A 492 9.73 23.27 16.33
C HIS A 492 8.29 22.93 15.95
N GLY A 493 7.51 22.47 16.92
CA GLY A 493 6.11 22.08 16.83
C GLY A 493 5.87 20.63 17.27
N ARG A 494 4.60 20.28 17.43
CA ARG A 494 4.12 18.91 17.64
C ARG A 494 4.23 18.10 16.36
N HIS A 495 3.93 16.81 16.44
CA HIS A 495 4.21 15.86 15.35
C HIS A 495 3.67 16.29 13.99
N ASN A 496 2.57 17.05 13.93
CA ASN A 496 1.94 17.47 12.67
C ASN A 496 2.08 18.95 12.30
N ASP A 497 2.74 19.77 13.13
CA ASP A 497 2.74 21.23 12.98
C ASP A 497 3.56 21.70 11.76
N ASP A 498 4.85 21.35 11.66
CA ASP A 498 5.70 21.69 10.48
C ASP A 498 6.00 20.47 9.60
N THR A 499 4.93 19.83 9.12
CA THR A 499 5.04 18.71 8.17
C THR A 499 5.77 19.12 6.89
N SER A 500 5.55 20.35 6.41
CA SER A 500 6.16 20.84 5.18
C SER A 500 7.69 20.95 5.28
N GLY A 501 8.20 21.47 6.41
CA GLY A 501 9.62 21.60 6.68
C GLY A 501 10.32 20.25 6.78
N ILE A 502 9.70 19.28 7.46
CA ILE A 502 10.18 17.90 7.56
C ILE A 502 10.29 17.28 6.16
N VAL A 503 9.23 17.33 5.35
CA VAL A 503 9.21 16.73 4.00
C VAL A 503 10.26 17.39 3.11
N ASN A 504 10.36 18.72 3.13
CA ASN A 504 11.36 19.44 2.37
C ASN A 504 12.79 19.05 2.77
N TRP A 505 13.07 18.89 4.06
CA TRP A 505 14.37 18.42 4.52
C TRP A 505 14.65 16.98 4.09
N PHE A 506 13.67 16.09 4.24
CA PHE A 506 13.75 14.68 3.82
C PHE A 506 14.12 14.56 2.34
N LEU A 507 13.42 15.31 1.47
CA LEU A 507 13.68 15.34 0.02
C LEU A 507 15.09 15.85 -0.29
N ARG A 508 15.53 16.93 0.36
CA ARG A 508 16.90 17.46 0.19
C ARG A 508 17.97 16.46 0.61
N GLN A 509 17.74 15.72 1.69
CA GLN A 509 18.68 14.65 2.09
C GLN A 509 18.70 13.52 1.08
N TYR A 510 17.55 13.13 0.53
CA TYR A 510 17.50 12.15 -0.55
C TYR A 510 18.32 12.60 -1.75
N GLN A 511 18.08 13.82 -2.25
CA GLN A 511 18.83 14.39 -3.38
C GLN A 511 20.33 14.48 -3.09
N ARG A 512 20.71 14.91 -1.88
CA ARG A 512 22.11 14.96 -1.44
C ARG A 512 22.74 13.57 -1.45
N VAL A 513 22.08 12.55 -0.89
CA VAL A 513 22.59 11.18 -0.86
C VAL A 513 22.72 10.59 -2.25
N LEU A 514 21.74 10.79 -3.13
CA LEU A 514 21.81 10.30 -4.52
C LEU A 514 22.95 10.95 -5.29
N ARG A 515 23.15 12.27 -5.12
CA ARG A 515 24.22 13.02 -5.78
C ARG A 515 25.59 12.67 -5.23
N ASP A 516 25.78 12.84 -3.92
CA ASP A 516 27.10 12.77 -3.28
C ASP A 516 27.52 11.30 -3.05
N GLY A 517 26.56 10.41 -2.78
CA GLY A 517 26.82 8.99 -2.49
C GLY A 517 26.79 8.07 -3.71
N TYR A 518 26.09 8.46 -4.78
CA TYR A 518 25.88 7.59 -5.96
C TYR A 518 26.12 8.29 -7.30
N GLY A 519 26.60 9.53 -7.30
CA GLY A 519 26.93 10.27 -8.54
C GLY A 519 25.72 10.57 -9.42
N ARG A 520 24.49 10.50 -8.88
CA ARG A 520 23.27 10.79 -9.64
C ARG A 520 23.14 12.30 -9.81
N LYS A 521 23.12 12.76 -11.06
CA LYS A 521 22.75 14.14 -11.37
C LYS A 521 21.30 14.33 -10.91
N GLY A 522 21.04 15.26 -10.00
CA GLY A 522 19.67 15.61 -9.63
C GLY A 522 18.90 15.99 -10.88
N ALA A 523 17.58 15.80 -10.88
CA ALA A 523 16.77 16.68 -11.71
C ALA A 523 17.14 18.10 -11.27
N GLU A 524 17.77 18.89 -12.14
CA GLU A 524 17.83 20.33 -11.93
C GLU A 524 16.42 20.79 -11.56
N ASP A 525 16.31 21.72 -10.62
CA ASP A 525 15.05 22.32 -10.19
C ASP A 525 14.30 22.85 -11.42
N GLY A 526 13.54 21.96 -12.07
CA GLY A 526 12.44 22.30 -12.95
C GLY A 526 11.42 22.90 -12.02
N GLY A 527 11.53 24.21 -11.85
CA GLY A 527 10.79 24.98 -10.87
C GLY A 527 9.33 24.55 -10.82
N THR A 528 8.79 24.53 -9.60
CA THR A 528 7.36 24.58 -9.35
C THR A 528 6.67 25.48 -10.37
N LYS A 529 5.95 24.85 -11.30
CA LYS A 529 4.84 25.44 -12.03
C LYS A 529 3.65 24.50 -11.90
#